data_AF-A0AAD0CBY2-F1
#
_entry.id   AF-A0AAD0CBY2-F1
#
_cell.length_a   1.000
_cell.length_b   1.000
_cell.length_c   1.000
_cell.angle_alpha   90.00
_cell.angle_beta   90.00
_cell.angle_gamma   90.00
#
_symmetry.space_group_name_H-M   'P 1'
#
loop_
_entity.id
_entity.type
_entity.pdbx_description
1 polymer ?
#
loop_
_entity_poly.entity_id
_entity_poly.type
_entity_poly.pdbx_seq_one_letter_code
_entity_poly.pdbx_strand_id
1 'polypeptide(L)'
;MKPLLHIITFIGLLVPSYSALADFSLPGKGTITYSTGIQKEFDFGFAWQQKAEQFKIGAKSYNMQSIPSSYSVAITLSKDESQVWVQEFNNGFIEGFNWQIGEHTVSLKKQKFSDRVKGDYVIELNNRSYFFTRNNASIVINFNEDGIETIAIDGVTKNMGTKS
;
A
#
# COMPACT_ATOMS: atom_id res chain seq x y z
N MET A 1 16.71 -67.61 28.76
CA MET A 1 15.67 -67.37 27.73
C MET A 1 14.94 -66.07 28.07
N LYS A 2 15.08 -65.08 27.18
CA LYS A 2 14.18 -63.97 26.82
C LYS A 2 13.88 -62.80 27.79
N PRO A 3 13.66 -61.58 27.23
CA PRO A 3 13.95 -60.30 27.87
C PRO A 3 12.68 -59.55 28.35
N LEU A 4 12.82 -58.72 29.39
CA LEU A 4 11.75 -57.87 29.90
C LEU A 4 11.65 -56.60 29.04
N LEU A 5 10.57 -56.55 28.25
CA LEU A 5 10.26 -55.51 27.26
C LEU A 5 9.93 -54.19 27.96
N HIS A 6 10.69 -53.12 27.65
CA HIS A 6 10.36 -51.75 28.03
C HIS A 6 9.28 -51.23 27.07
N ILE A 7 8.09 -50.89 27.58
CA ILE A 7 7.04 -50.20 26.81
C ILE A 7 7.07 -48.73 27.20
N ILE A 8 7.67 -47.90 26.34
CA ILE A 8 7.54 -46.45 26.36
C ILE A 8 6.30 -46.11 25.53
N THR A 9 5.22 -45.68 26.18
CA THR A 9 4.00 -45.24 25.51
C THR A 9 4.17 -43.77 25.08
N PHE A 10 4.47 -43.53 23.81
CA PHE A 10 4.49 -42.19 23.22
C PHE A 10 3.06 -41.83 22.77
N ILE A 11 2.35 -41.01 23.55
CA ILE A 11 1.05 -40.45 23.17
C ILE A 11 1.32 -39.26 22.25
N GLY A 12 1.17 -39.46 20.95
CA GLY A 12 1.25 -38.39 19.95
C GLY A 12 -0.01 -37.52 19.98
N LEU A 13 0.12 -36.27 20.41
CA LEU A 13 -0.89 -35.22 20.24
C LEU A 13 -0.98 -34.86 18.74
N LEU A 14 -1.98 -35.43 18.06
CA LEU A 14 -2.42 -34.96 16.74
C LEU A 14 -3.20 -33.67 16.93
N VAL A 15 -2.54 -32.52 16.74
CA VAL A 15 -3.24 -31.23 16.65
C VAL A 15 -3.78 -31.11 15.23
N PRO A 16 -5.11 -31.03 15.01
CA PRO A 16 -5.64 -30.75 13.69
C PRO A 16 -5.19 -29.35 13.28
N SER A 17 -4.42 -29.26 12.20
CA SER A 17 -4.11 -28.00 11.53
C SER A 17 -5.39 -27.50 10.87
N TYR A 18 -6.11 -26.61 11.54
CA TYR A 18 -7.16 -25.84 10.86
C TYR A 18 -6.48 -25.02 9.77
N SER A 19 -6.88 -25.24 8.52
CA SER A 19 -6.55 -24.31 7.44
C SER A 19 -7.13 -22.96 7.84
N ALA A 20 -6.27 -22.06 8.32
CA ALA A 20 -6.66 -20.67 8.55
C ALA A 20 -7.16 -20.15 7.21
N LEU A 21 -8.42 -19.71 7.18
CA LEU A 21 -8.92 -19.00 6.01
C LEU A 21 -8.21 -17.66 5.97
N ALA A 22 -7.55 -17.40 4.86
CA ALA A 22 -6.83 -16.17 4.61
C ALA A 22 -7.88 -15.08 4.34
N ASP A 23 -8.24 -14.32 5.36
CA ASP A 23 -9.07 -13.12 5.26
C ASP A 23 -8.24 -11.95 5.78
N PHE A 24 -8.28 -10.81 5.09
CA PHE A 24 -7.68 -9.58 5.59
C PHE A 24 -8.58 -8.38 5.37
N SER A 25 -8.42 -7.37 6.22
CA SER A 25 -9.10 -6.08 6.08
C SER A 25 -8.12 -4.98 6.46
N LEU A 26 -7.66 -4.26 5.44
CA LEU A 26 -6.67 -3.19 5.55
C LEU A 26 -7.36 -1.86 5.28
N PRO A 27 -7.86 -1.17 6.34
CA PRO A 27 -8.39 0.17 6.17
C PRO A 27 -7.27 1.09 5.68
N GLY A 28 -7.59 1.91 4.69
CA GLY A 28 -6.61 2.82 4.09
C GLY A 28 -7.01 4.27 4.28
N LYS A 29 -6.79 4.79 5.49
CA LYS A 29 -7.19 6.15 5.83
C LYS A 29 -6.18 7.15 5.29
N GLY A 30 -6.66 8.27 4.76
CA GLY A 30 -5.78 9.32 4.31
C GLY A 30 -6.42 10.69 4.31
N THR A 31 -5.57 11.67 4.00
CA THR A 31 -5.96 13.07 3.89
C THR A 31 -5.29 13.63 2.64
N ILE A 32 -6.07 14.31 1.80
CA ILE A 32 -5.53 15.15 0.73
C ILE A 32 -5.43 16.59 1.20
N THR A 33 -4.49 17.34 0.63
CA THR A 33 -4.35 18.79 0.80
C THR A 33 -4.57 19.46 -0.55
N TYR A 34 -5.48 20.42 -0.62
CA TYR A 34 -5.70 21.26 -1.80
C TYR A 34 -4.73 22.44 -1.81
N SER A 35 -4.55 23.09 -2.98
CA SER A 35 -3.69 24.29 -3.11
C SER A 35 -4.13 25.49 -2.28
N THR A 36 -5.34 25.45 -1.71
CA THR A 36 -5.86 26.43 -0.75
C THR A 36 -5.39 26.15 0.68
N GLY A 37 -4.70 25.04 0.93
CA GLY A 37 -4.36 24.53 2.26
C GLY A 37 -5.49 23.73 2.93
N ILE A 38 -6.69 23.67 2.34
CA ILE A 38 -7.81 22.89 2.87
C ILE A 38 -7.47 21.40 2.81
N GLN A 39 -7.80 20.69 3.88
CA GLN A 39 -7.66 19.24 3.96
C GLN A 39 -9.00 18.54 3.83
N LYS A 40 -8.99 17.35 3.20
CA LYS A 40 -10.15 16.47 3.09
C LYS A 40 -9.73 15.03 3.32
N GLU A 41 -10.47 14.34 4.17
CA GLU A 41 -10.26 12.92 4.44
C GLU A 41 -10.76 12.04 3.29
N PHE A 42 -10.11 10.90 3.11
CA PHE A 42 -10.54 9.84 2.21
C PHE A 42 -10.27 8.46 2.83
N ASP A 43 -11.02 7.47 2.38
CA ASP A 43 -10.82 6.06 2.72
C ASP A 43 -10.61 5.25 1.44
N PHE A 44 -9.43 4.68 1.31
CA PHE A 44 -9.07 3.81 0.20
C PHE A 44 -8.21 2.64 0.71
N GLY A 45 -8.87 1.53 1.04
CA GLY A 45 -8.24 0.32 1.58
C GLY A 45 -8.47 -0.93 0.74
N PHE A 46 -8.02 -2.06 1.25
CA PHE A 46 -8.14 -3.37 0.61
C PHE A 46 -8.69 -4.40 1.58
N ALA A 47 -9.53 -5.33 1.10
CA ALA A 47 -9.95 -6.45 1.91
C ALA A 47 -10.16 -7.70 1.06
N TRP A 48 -9.94 -8.86 1.65
CA TRP A 48 -10.17 -10.16 1.04
C TRP A 48 -11.03 -11.03 1.98
N GLN A 49 -12.02 -11.70 1.39
CA GLN A 49 -12.94 -12.60 2.08
C GLN A 49 -12.99 -13.92 1.32
N GLN A 50 -12.20 -14.91 1.73
CA GLN A 50 -12.00 -16.17 1.02
C GLN A 50 -13.30 -16.96 0.88
N LYS A 51 -14.13 -17.03 1.94
CA LYS A 51 -15.42 -17.75 1.88
C LYS A 51 -16.41 -17.14 0.88
N ALA A 52 -16.33 -15.83 0.70
CA ALA A 52 -17.21 -15.10 -0.20
C ALA A 52 -16.63 -14.97 -1.61
N GLU A 53 -15.36 -15.36 -1.82
CA GLU A 53 -14.60 -15.11 -3.04
C GLU A 53 -14.66 -13.63 -3.44
N GLN A 54 -14.47 -12.74 -2.46
CA GLN A 54 -14.63 -11.29 -2.64
C GLN A 54 -13.37 -10.51 -2.30
N PHE A 55 -12.91 -9.71 -3.26
CA PHE A 55 -11.87 -8.72 -3.07
C PHE A 55 -12.46 -7.31 -3.10
N LYS A 56 -12.10 -6.48 -2.11
CA LYS A 56 -12.54 -5.09 -2.01
C LYS A 56 -11.39 -4.13 -2.25
N ILE A 57 -11.69 -3.09 -3.03
CA ILE A 57 -10.77 -1.98 -3.36
C ILE A 57 -11.54 -0.69 -3.11
N GLY A 58 -11.15 0.05 -2.07
CA GLY A 58 -11.94 1.15 -1.55
C GLY A 58 -13.38 0.71 -1.24
N ALA A 59 -14.36 1.42 -1.79
CA ALA A 59 -15.79 1.10 -1.62
C ALA A 59 -16.31 0.01 -2.58
N LYS A 60 -15.50 -0.46 -3.54
CA LYS A 60 -15.92 -1.42 -4.56
C LYS A 60 -15.59 -2.85 -4.14
N SER A 61 -16.44 -3.79 -4.53
CA SER A 61 -16.27 -5.22 -4.28
C SER A 61 -16.32 -5.99 -5.60
N TYR A 62 -15.46 -6.98 -5.74
CA TYR A 62 -15.29 -7.78 -6.94
C TYR A 62 -15.30 -9.27 -6.58
N ASN A 63 -16.04 -10.07 -7.35
CA ASN A 63 -15.98 -11.52 -7.22
C ASN A 63 -14.70 -12.04 -7.87
N MET A 64 -13.85 -12.70 -7.11
CA MET A 64 -12.54 -13.18 -7.54
C MET A 64 -12.24 -14.52 -6.87
N GLN A 65 -11.69 -15.47 -7.63
CA GLN A 65 -11.32 -16.80 -7.09
C GLN A 65 -10.08 -16.75 -6.18
N SER A 66 -9.28 -15.68 -6.29
CA SER A 66 -8.06 -15.47 -5.51
C SER A 66 -7.74 -13.98 -5.41
N ILE A 67 -6.87 -13.64 -4.46
CA ILE A 67 -6.33 -12.29 -4.28
C ILE A 67 -5.51 -11.93 -5.53
N PRO A 68 -5.68 -10.72 -6.11
CA PRO A 68 -4.83 -10.29 -7.21
C PRO A 68 -3.36 -10.17 -6.76
N SER A 69 -2.41 -10.43 -7.65
CA SER A 69 -0.99 -10.28 -7.31
C SER A 69 -0.61 -8.84 -6.96
N SER A 70 -1.25 -7.85 -7.60
CA SER A 70 -0.97 -6.44 -7.35
C SER A 70 -2.11 -5.49 -7.71
N TYR A 71 -2.04 -4.27 -7.17
CA TYR A 71 -2.85 -3.10 -7.55
C TYR A 71 -1.94 -1.88 -7.70
N SER A 72 -2.23 -1.01 -8.67
CA SER A 72 -1.43 0.20 -8.91
C SER A 72 -2.31 1.45 -8.78
N VAL A 73 -1.96 2.32 -7.83
CA VAL A 73 -2.53 3.67 -7.72
C VAL A 73 -1.69 4.62 -8.56
N ALA A 74 -2.29 5.21 -9.60
CA ALA A 74 -1.58 6.12 -10.50
C ALA A 74 -1.53 7.55 -9.92
N ILE A 75 -0.35 8.17 -9.98
CA ILE A 75 -0.11 9.56 -9.62
C ILE A 75 0.30 10.32 -10.88
N THR A 76 -0.52 11.31 -11.26
CA THR A 76 -0.25 12.16 -12.42
C THR A 76 0.12 13.57 -11.96
N LEU A 77 1.35 14.00 -12.25
CA LEU A 77 1.80 15.38 -12.14
C LEU A 77 1.30 16.17 -13.36
N SER A 78 0.68 17.32 -13.12
CA SER A 78 0.18 18.22 -14.16
C SER A 78 1.31 18.67 -15.11
N LYS A 79 0.95 19.07 -16.33
CA LYS A 79 1.94 19.46 -17.36
C LYS A 79 2.80 20.65 -16.95
N ASP A 80 2.24 21.57 -16.19
CA ASP A 80 2.89 22.73 -15.59
C ASP A 80 3.58 22.41 -14.25
N GLU A 81 3.58 21.14 -13.83
CA GLU A 81 4.21 20.61 -12.62
C GLU A 81 3.70 21.25 -11.31
N SER A 82 2.55 21.91 -11.35
CA SER A 82 2.02 22.67 -10.22
C SER A 82 1.22 21.81 -9.25
N GLN A 83 0.54 20.77 -9.74
CA GLN A 83 -0.43 19.96 -8.98
C GLN A 83 -0.37 18.48 -9.37
N VAL A 84 -0.91 17.62 -8.51
CA VAL A 84 -1.00 16.18 -8.78
C VAL A 84 -2.45 15.71 -8.79
N TRP A 85 -2.72 14.62 -9.50
CA TRP A 85 -4.02 13.96 -9.52
C TRP A 85 -3.86 12.48 -9.22
N VAL A 86 -4.68 11.99 -8.28
CA VAL A 86 -4.81 10.58 -7.89
C VAL A 86 -6.28 10.25 -7.84
N GLN A 87 -6.76 9.45 -8.80
CA GLN A 87 -8.19 9.23 -9.01
C GLN A 87 -8.86 8.55 -7.82
N GLU A 88 -8.16 7.64 -7.16
CA GLU A 88 -8.62 6.91 -5.99
C GLU A 88 -8.90 7.81 -4.79
N PHE A 89 -8.19 8.94 -4.67
CA PHE A 89 -8.26 9.81 -3.50
C PHE A 89 -9.20 11.00 -3.72
N ASN A 90 -9.26 11.53 -4.94
CA ASN A 90 -10.06 12.70 -5.26
C ASN A 90 -10.40 12.83 -6.74
N ASN A 91 -11.58 13.39 -7.01
CA ASN A 91 -11.95 13.82 -8.36
C ASN A 91 -11.39 15.23 -8.62
N GLY A 92 -10.14 15.30 -9.07
CA GLY A 92 -9.46 16.54 -9.44
C GLY A 92 -8.10 16.72 -8.76
N PHE A 93 -7.42 17.79 -9.13
CA PHE A 93 -6.06 18.10 -8.69
C PHE A 93 -5.98 18.45 -7.20
N ILE A 94 -4.87 18.03 -6.59
CA ILE A 94 -4.50 18.25 -5.19
C ILE A 94 -3.03 18.74 -5.13
N GLU A 95 -2.63 19.31 -4.01
CA GLU A 95 -1.24 19.66 -3.71
C GLU A 95 -0.50 18.53 -2.98
N GLY A 96 -1.20 17.60 -2.35
CA GLY A 96 -0.54 16.51 -1.66
C GLY A 96 -1.50 15.55 -1.00
N PHE A 97 -0.96 14.46 -0.47
CA PHE A 97 -1.72 13.51 0.34
C PHE A 97 -0.83 12.86 1.41
N ASN A 98 -1.49 12.32 2.42
CA ASN A 98 -0.93 11.35 3.35
C ASN A 98 -1.89 10.15 3.41
N TRP A 99 -1.38 8.94 3.26
CA TRP A 99 -2.17 7.71 3.19
C TRP A 99 -1.52 6.63 4.05
N GLN A 100 -2.25 6.16 5.07
CA GLN A 100 -1.87 5.01 5.88
C GLN A 100 -2.63 3.79 5.38
N ILE A 101 -1.92 2.74 4.99
CA ILE A 101 -2.49 1.47 4.54
C ILE A 101 -1.72 0.29 5.15
N GLY A 102 -2.40 -0.48 6.01
CA GLY A 102 -1.72 -1.48 6.85
C GLY A 102 -0.62 -0.82 7.69
N GLU A 103 0.58 -1.39 7.65
CA GLU A 103 1.77 -0.87 8.33
C GLU A 103 2.53 0.18 7.51
N HIS A 104 2.01 0.58 6.34
CA HIS A 104 2.70 1.47 5.42
C HIS A 104 2.13 2.88 5.41
N THR A 105 3.01 3.87 5.36
CA THR A 105 2.65 5.26 5.12
C THR A 105 3.19 5.70 3.78
N VAL A 106 2.31 6.22 2.92
CA VAL A 106 2.67 6.88 1.66
C VAL A 106 2.22 8.32 1.71
N SER A 107 3.13 9.26 1.50
CA SER A 107 2.79 10.68 1.42
C SER A 107 3.38 11.32 0.17
N LEU A 108 2.73 12.39 -0.28
CA LEU A 108 3.23 13.27 -1.33
C LEU A 108 3.05 14.69 -0.84
N LYS A 109 4.15 15.45 -0.82
CA LYS A 109 4.16 16.85 -0.36
C LYS A 109 4.94 17.72 -1.32
N LYS A 110 4.47 18.96 -1.47
CA LYS A 110 5.20 20.02 -2.16
C LYS A 110 6.12 20.74 -1.17
N GLN A 111 7.37 20.94 -1.53
CA GLN A 111 8.34 21.68 -0.73
C GLN A 111 9.48 22.23 -1.58
N LYS A 112 10.11 23.32 -1.14
CA LYS A 112 11.27 23.87 -1.83
C LYS A 112 12.50 22.99 -1.58
N PHE A 113 13.38 22.92 -2.57
CA PHE A 113 14.65 22.21 -2.50
C PHE A 113 15.80 23.12 -2.92
N SER A 114 17.00 22.83 -2.43
CA SER A 114 18.21 23.52 -2.88
C SER A 114 18.56 23.19 -4.33
N ASP A 115 18.27 21.95 -4.75
CA ASP A 115 18.48 21.46 -6.10
C ASP A 115 17.15 21.41 -6.87
N ARG A 116 17.23 21.42 -8.21
CA ARG A 116 16.03 21.32 -9.06
C ARG A 116 15.37 19.95 -8.89
N VAL A 117 14.18 19.93 -8.30
CA VAL A 117 13.29 18.77 -8.19
C VAL A 117 12.06 18.99 -9.06
N LYS A 118 11.65 17.95 -9.80
CA LYS A 118 10.49 18.05 -10.70
C LYS A 118 9.21 18.36 -9.91
N GLY A 119 8.56 19.47 -10.25
CA GLY A 119 7.38 19.99 -9.56
C GLY A 119 7.54 20.34 -8.08
N ASP A 120 8.76 20.38 -7.54
CA ASP A 120 9.01 20.59 -6.10
C ASP A 120 8.28 19.56 -5.22
N TYR A 121 8.09 18.35 -5.72
CA TYR A 121 7.40 17.26 -5.03
C TYR A 121 8.36 16.22 -4.48
N VAL A 122 8.09 15.75 -3.26
CA VAL A 122 8.66 14.53 -2.71
C VAL A 122 7.55 13.54 -2.39
N ILE A 123 7.80 12.27 -2.75
CA ILE A 123 6.98 11.15 -2.36
C ILE A 123 7.72 10.39 -1.26
N GLU A 124 7.09 10.12 -0.12
CA GLU A 124 7.67 9.35 0.97
C GLU A 124 6.93 8.02 1.09
N LEU A 125 7.68 6.92 1.18
CA LEU A 125 7.16 5.59 1.53
C LEU A 125 7.97 5.07 2.71
N ASN A 126 7.31 4.88 3.86
CA ASN A 126 7.93 4.39 5.10
C ASN A 126 9.26 5.10 5.41
N ASN A 127 9.26 6.43 5.36
CA ASN A 127 10.42 7.31 5.59
C ASN A 127 11.51 7.30 4.51
N ARG A 128 11.27 6.68 3.34
CA ARG A 128 12.15 6.78 2.17
C ARG A 128 11.59 7.81 1.21
N SER A 129 12.41 8.81 0.89
CA SER A 129 12.02 9.89 -0.02
C SER A 129 12.39 9.58 -1.47
N TYR A 130 11.50 9.93 -2.38
CA TYR A 130 11.64 9.77 -3.82
C TYR A 130 11.19 11.03 -4.56
N PHE A 131 11.75 11.24 -5.75
CA PHE A 131 11.40 12.34 -6.64
C PHE A 131 10.87 11.81 -7.97
N PHE A 132 9.90 12.50 -8.56
CA PHE A 132 9.41 12.19 -9.91
C PHE A 132 10.55 12.23 -10.95
N THR A 133 10.63 11.21 -11.80
CA THR A 133 11.49 11.24 -13.01
C THR A 133 10.71 11.60 -14.26
N ARG A 134 9.39 11.45 -14.23
CA ARG A 134 8.42 11.75 -15.29
C ARG A 134 7.10 12.22 -14.66
N ASN A 135 6.14 12.65 -15.47
CA ASN A 135 4.86 13.13 -14.95
C ASN A 135 3.94 12.02 -14.39
N ASN A 136 4.30 10.75 -14.59
CA ASN A 136 3.48 9.62 -14.16
C ASN A 136 4.31 8.73 -13.23
N ALA A 137 3.88 8.65 -11.97
CA ALA A 137 4.37 7.67 -11.01
C ALA A 137 3.23 6.74 -10.60
N SER A 138 3.56 5.62 -9.98
CA SER A 138 2.56 4.69 -9.47
C SER A 138 2.99 4.14 -8.13
N ILE A 139 2.05 4.04 -7.18
CA ILE A 139 2.21 3.24 -5.97
C ILE A 139 1.76 1.83 -6.32
N VAL A 140 2.70 0.89 -6.36
CA VAL A 140 2.44 -0.51 -6.66
C VAL A 140 2.35 -1.27 -5.35
N ILE A 141 1.18 -1.84 -5.08
CA ILE A 141 0.89 -2.67 -3.92
C ILE A 141 0.89 -4.12 -4.39
N ASN A 142 1.75 -4.96 -3.84
CA ASN A 142 1.73 -6.40 -4.08
C ASN A 142 1.09 -7.10 -2.88
N PHE A 143 0.24 -8.08 -3.16
CA PHE A 143 -0.51 -8.81 -2.14
C PHE A 143 -0.03 -10.25 -2.00
N ASN A 144 -0.21 -10.78 -0.80
CA ASN A 144 -0.16 -12.21 -0.50
C ASN A 144 -1.43 -12.60 0.29
N GLU A 145 -1.47 -13.82 0.80
CA GLU A 145 -2.62 -14.33 1.57
C GLU A 145 -2.89 -13.54 2.85
N ASP A 146 -1.87 -12.92 3.44
CA ASP A 146 -1.97 -12.18 4.71
C ASP A 146 -2.32 -10.68 4.53
N GLY A 147 -2.29 -10.17 3.29
CA GLY A 147 -2.51 -8.75 3.01
C GLY A 147 -1.50 -8.16 2.04
N ILE A 148 -0.90 -7.04 2.42
CA ILE A 148 0.12 -6.36 1.61
C ILE A 148 1.47 -6.98 1.91
N GLU A 149 2.08 -7.58 0.89
CA GLU A 149 3.43 -8.11 0.96
C GLU A 149 4.47 -6.99 0.81
N THR A 150 4.29 -6.13 -0.19
CA THR A 150 5.19 -5.00 -0.45
C THR A 150 4.46 -3.81 -1.05
N ILE A 151 5.00 -2.62 -0.81
CA ILE A 151 4.68 -1.40 -1.56
C ILE A 151 5.96 -0.89 -2.21
N ALA A 152 5.85 -0.50 -3.49
CA ALA A 152 6.91 0.14 -4.24
C ALA A 152 6.36 1.39 -4.94
N ILE A 153 7.27 2.28 -5.35
CA ILE A 153 6.92 3.44 -6.17
C ILE A 153 7.67 3.33 -7.50
N ASP A 154 6.93 3.28 -8.61
CA ASP A 154 7.48 3.34 -9.96
C ASP A 154 7.40 4.79 -10.50
N GLY A 155 8.26 5.12 -11.47
CA GLY A 155 8.34 6.45 -12.09
C GLY A 155 9.06 7.49 -11.25
N VAL A 156 9.86 7.04 -10.30
CA VAL A 156 10.61 7.88 -9.37
C VAL A 156 12.08 7.49 -9.28
N THR A 157 12.88 8.39 -8.72
CA THR A 157 14.25 8.13 -8.29
C THR A 157 14.37 8.38 -6.79
N LYS A 158 15.20 7.60 -6.10
CA LYS A 158 15.42 7.77 -4.66
C LYS A 158 16.17 9.09 -4.40
N ASN A 159 15.79 9.81 -3.35
CA ASN A 159 16.58 10.94 -2.87
C ASN A 159 17.93 10.42 -2.32
N MET A 160 19.04 10.88 -2.91
CA MET A 160 20.41 10.50 -2.53
C MET A 160 21.16 11.58 -1.75
N GLY A 161 20.48 12.61 -1.23
CA GLY A 161 21.09 13.67 -0.43
C GLY A 161 20.62 15.09 -0.74
N THR A 162 19.61 15.26 -1.60
CA THR A 162 18.99 16.55 -1.88
C THR A 162 18.36 17.10 -0.61
N LYS A 163 18.70 18.35 -0.28
CA LYS A 163 18.24 19.05 0.91
C LYS A 163 17.05 19.94 0.57
N SER A 164 16.16 20.08 1.56
CA SER A 164 15.02 20.99 1.56
C SER A 164 15.36 22.28 2.29
#